data_AF-A0A2H0UA95-F1
#
_entry.id   AF-A0A2H0UA95-F1
#
_cell.length_a   1.000
_cell.length_b   1.000
_cell.length_c   1.000
_cell.angle_alpha   90.00
_cell.angle_beta   90.00
_cell.angle_gamma   90.00
#
_symmetry.space_group_name_H-M   'P 1'
#
loop_
_entity.id
_entity.type
_entity.pdbx_description
1 polymer ?
#
loop_
_entity_poly.entity_id
_entity_poly.type
_entity_poly.pdbx_seq_one_letter_code
_entity_poly.pdbx_strand_id
1 'polypeptide(L)'
;MTFAEFVGSGSTGVVGLINVFVVPALLALSFLAFIWGTVSHFFIHGGEESSRAEGRQFMLWGLIGLVSIIAIWSFVWIVLSTLGIRPAA
;
A
#
# COMPACT_ATOMS: atom_id res chain seq x y z
N MET A 1 24.25 -17.41 7.32
CA MET A 1 23.10 -16.57 6.89
C MET A 1 22.56 -17.18 5.61
N THR A 2 21.57 -18.06 5.71
CA THR A 2 20.86 -18.60 4.55
C THR A 2 19.90 -17.56 4.00
N PHE A 3 19.50 -17.67 2.73
CA PHE A 3 18.52 -16.76 2.14
C PHE A 3 17.19 -16.74 2.93
N ALA A 4 16.77 -17.89 3.48
CA ALA A 4 15.59 -17.99 4.34
C ALA A 4 15.70 -17.15 5.62
N GLU A 5 16.89 -17.09 6.23
CA GLU A 5 17.14 -16.26 7.43
C GLU A 5 17.14 -14.76 7.10
N PHE A 6 17.57 -14.38 5.90
CA PHE A 6 17.55 -12.98 5.46
C PHE A 6 16.13 -12.47 5.19
N VAL A 7 15.30 -13.29 4.52
CA VAL A 7 13.88 -13.01 4.28
C VAL A 7 13.14 -12.88 5.62
N GLY A 8 13.40 -13.82 6.55
CA GLY A 8 12.77 -13.88 7.86
C GLY A 8 11.36 -14.46 7.83
N SER A 9 10.82 -14.78 9.00
CA SER A 9 9.46 -15.32 9.16
C SER A 9 8.68 -14.47 10.17
N GLY A 10 7.41 -14.17 9.85
CA GLY A 10 6.56 -13.32 10.68
C GLY A 10 7.12 -11.90 10.82
N SER A 11 7.44 -11.49 12.05
CA SER A 11 7.93 -10.15 12.41
C SER A 11 9.45 -9.98 12.32
N THR A 12 10.18 -11.00 11.86
CA THR A 12 11.65 -10.99 11.79
C THR A 12 12.14 -10.88 10.35
N GLY A 13 13.39 -10.42 10.18
CA GLY A 13 14.03 -10.25 8.86
C GLY A 13 13.45 -9.09 8.04
N VAL A 14 13.82 -9.04 6.75
CA VAL A 14 13.42 -7.94 5.85
C VAL A 14 11.91 -7.91 5.63
N VAL A 15 11.28 -9.07 5.47
CA VAL A 15 9.83 -9.17 5.26
C VAL A 15 9.07 -8.70 6.51
N GLY A 16 9.55 -9.04 7.71
CA GLY A 16 8.99 -8.58 8.97
C GLY A 16 9.04 -7.06 9.12
N LEU A 17 10.18 -6.44 8.81
CA LEU A 17 10.32 -4.97 8.85
C LEU A 17 9.34 -4.28 7.89
N ILE A 18 9.19 -4.82 6.68
CA ILE A 18 8.26 -4.29 5.68
C ILE A 18 6.81 -4.42 6.18
N ASN A 19 6.43 -5.57 6.74
CA ASN A 19 5.10 -5.80 7.30
C ASN A 19 4.76 -4.88 8.49
N VAL A 20 5.72 -4.63 9.37
CA VAL A 20 5.47 -3.86 10.59
C VAL A 20 5.48 -2.35 10.34
N PHE A 21 6.32 -1.86 9.42
CA PHE A 21 6.51 -0.42 9.25
C PHE A 21 6.08 0.07 7.87
N VAL A 22 6.61 -0.51 6.81
CA VAL A 22 6.45 0.02 5.45
C VAL A 22 5.00 -0.11 5.00
N VAL A 23 4.37 -1.25 5.24
CA VAL A 23 3.04 -1.57 4.74
C VAL A 23 1.98 -0.75 5.46
N PRO A 24 1.96 -0.67 6.81
CA PRO A 24 1.07 0.24 7.51
C PRO A 24 1.29 1.70 7.13
N ALA A 25 2.54 2.13 6.94
CA ALA A 25 2.83 3.50 6.53
C ALA A 25 2.30 3.82 5.12
N LEU A 26 2.53 2.94 4.14
CA LEU A 26 2.00 3.11 2.78
C LEU A 26 0.48 3.06 2.75
N LEU A 27 -0.14 2.19 3.55
CA LEU A 27 -1.59 2.12 3.69
C LEU A 27 -2.13 3.43 4.25
N ALA A 28 -1.53 3.96 5.32
CA ALA A 28 -1.92 5.22 5.92
C ALA A 28 -1.78 6.39 4.94
N LEU A 29 -0.66 6.48 4.21
CA LEU A 29 -0.43 7.52 3.21
C LEU A 29 -1.42 7.44 2.03
N SER A 30 -1.64 6.23 1.50
CA SER A 30 -2.59 6.03 0.39
C SER A 30 -4.02 6.34 0.81
N PHE A 31 -4.39 5.94 2.03
CA PHE A 31 -5.70 6.23 2.60
C PHE A 31 -5.90 7.73 2.89
N LEU A 32 -4.87 8.41 3.40
CA LEU A 32 -4.88 9.87 3.58
C LEU A 32 -5.03 10.60 2.24
N ALA A 33 -4.32 10.18 1.20
CA ALA A 33 -4.46 10.74 -0.15
C ALA A 33 -5.87 10.53 -0.71
N PHE A 34 -6.46 9.34 -0.48
CA PHE A 34 -7.83 9.04 -0.87
C PHE A 34 -8.85 9.93 -0.14
N ILE A 35 -8.71 10.08 1.19
CA ILE A 35 -9.56 10.96 1.99
C ILE A 35 -9.40 12.41 1.53
N TRP A 36 -8.17 12.88 1.31
CA TRP A 36 -7.92 14.24 0.84
C TRP A 36 -8.58 14.49 -0.52
N GLY A 37 -8.43 13.56 -1.46
CA GLY A 37 -9.11 13.65 -2.75
C GLY A 37 -10.64 13.70 -2.61
N THR A 38 -11.20 12.87 -1.72
CA THR A 38 -12.65 12.84 -1.46
C THR A 38 -13.13 14.16 -0.85
N VAL A 39 -12.46 14.63 0.21
CA VAL A 39 -12.81 15.88 0.89
C VAL A 39 -12.68 17.07 -0.06
N SER A 40 -11.58 17.16 -0.79
CA SER A 40 -11.33 18.20 -1.79
C SER A 40 -12.41 18.21 -2.88
N HIS A 41 -12.76 17.03 -3.41
CA HIS A 41 -13.74 16.91 -4.50
C HIS A 41 -15.17 17.25 -4.07
N PHE A 42 -15.58 16.80 -2.88
CA PHE A 42 -16.97 16.91 -2.43
C PHE A 42 -17.27 18.14 -1.57
N PHE A 43 -16.31 18.64 -0.77
CA PHE A 43 -16.59 19.68 0.22
C PHE A 43 -15.91 21.03 -0.08
N ILE A 44 -14.71 21.04 -0.66
CA ILE A 44 -13.94 22.27 -0.83
C ILE A 44 -14.19 22.92 -2.19
N HIS A 45 -14.36 22.12 -3.23
CA HIS A 45 -14.30 22.59 -4.63
C HIS A 45 -15.58 22.34 -5.43
N GLY A 46 -16.74 22.24 -4.78
CA GLY A 46 -18.01 21.86 -5.43
C GLY A 46 -18.49 22.78 -6.56
N GLY A 47 -17.94 24.00 -6.68
CA GLY A 47 -18.36 25.01 -7.66
C GLY A 47 -17.46 25.18 -8.89
N GLU A 48 -16.20 24.75 -8.87
CA GLU A 48 -15.25 24.94 -9.99
C GLU A 48 -14.81 23.62 -10.62
N GLU A 49 -14.97 23.51 -11.95
CA GLU A 49 -14.73 22.27 -12.70
C GLU A 49 -13.27 21.81 -12.71
N SER A 50 -12.33 22.78 -12.69
CA SER A 50 -10.88 22.55 -12.59
C SER A 50 -10.50 21.84 -11.29
N SER A 51 -11.00 22.33 -10.16
CA SER A 51 -10.67 21.79 -8.85
C SER A 51 -11.38 20.45 -8.56
N ARG A 52 -12.51 20.18 -9.24
CA ARG A 52 -13.12 18.84 -9.24
C ARG A 52 -12.26 17.81 -9.96
N ALA A 53 -11.55 18.20 -11.03
CA ALA A 53 -10.63 17.31 -11.72
C ALA A 53 -9.44 16.94 -10.81
N GLU A 54 -8.90 17.91 -10.08
CA GLU A 54 -7.81 17.70 -9.13
C GLU A 54 -8.22 16.76 -7.97
N GLY A 55 -9.39 16.98 -7.36
CA GLY A 55 -9.91 16.08 -6.33
C GLY A 55 -10.09 14.63 -6.82
N ARG A 56 -10.55 14.43 -8.06
CA ARG A 56 -10.61 13.10 -8.69
C ARG A 56 -9.25 12.46 -8.88
N GLN A 57 -8.26 13.24 -9.31
CA GLN A 57 -6.91 12.76 -9.48
C GLN A 57 -6.33 12.26 -8.14
N PHE A 58 -6.50 13.00 -7.05
CA PHE A 58 -6.07 12.55 -5.72
C PHE A 58 -6.79 11.29 -5.24
N MET A 59 -8.10 11.17 -5.49
CA MET A 59 -8.83 9.92 -5.19
C MET A 59 -8.28 8.73 -5.97
N LEU A 60 -7.98 8.90 -7.25
CA LEU A 60 -7.41 7.84 -8.09
C LEU A 60 -6.02 7.44 -7.62
N TRP A 61 -5.14 8.40 -7.30
CA TRP A 61 -3.81 8.09 -6.76
C TRP A 61 -3.88 7.34 -5.43
N GLY A 62 -4.80 7.74 -4.53
CA GLY A 62 -5.04 7.02 -3.28
C GLY A 62 -5.52 5.59 -3.52
N LEU A 63 -6.47 5.39 -4.44
CA LEU A 63 -6.99 4.07 -4.79
C LEU A 63 -5.91 3.17 -5.44
N ILE A 64 -5.12 3.72 -6.36
CA ILE A 64 -3.99 3.01 -6.97
C ILE A 64 -3.00 2.58 -5.90
N GLY A 65 -2.68 3.45 -4.94
CA GLY A 65 -1.82 3.12 -3.80
C GLY A 65 -2.34 1.94 -2.99
N LEU A 66 -3.64 1.97 -2.63
CA LEU A 66 -4.29 0.88 -1.89
C LEU A 66 -4.25 -0.46 -2.65
N VAL A 67 -4.59 -0.45 -3.94
CA VAL A 67 -4.56 -1.67 -4.78
C VAL A 67 -3.13 -2.17 -4.97
N SER A 68 -2.16 -1.27 -5.15
CA SER A 68 -0.75 -1.62 -5.37
C SER A 68 -0.14 -2.34 -4.16
N ILE A 69 -0.47 -1.92 -2.94
CA ILE A 69 -0.01 -2.59 -1.71
C ILE A 69 -0.43 -4.07 -1.71
N ILE A 70 -1.69 -4.35 -2.07
CA ILE A 70 -2.23 -5.72 -2.12
C ILE A 70 -1.59 -6.52 -3.25
N ALA A 71 -1.41 -5.90 -4.43
CA ALA A 71 -0.82 -6.55 -5.59
C ALA A 71 0.64 -6.98 -5.33
N ILE A 72 1.44 -6.08 -4.75
CA ILE A 72 2.85 -6.35 -4.42
C ILE A 72 2.93 -7.43 -3.33
N TRP A 73 2.09 -7.36 -2.29
CA TRP A 73 2.10 -8.38 -1.24
C TRP A 73 1.72 -9.76 -1.72
N SER A 74 0.69 -9.83 -2.56
CA SER A 74 0.24 -11.10 -3.15
C SER A 74 1.35 -11.71 -4.01
N PHE A 75 2.07 -10.88 -4.78
CA PHE A 75 3.21 -11.32 -5.57
C PHE A 75 4.36 -11.85 -4.71
N VAL A 76 4.75 -11.11 -3.66
CA VAL A 76 5.79 -11.55 -2.71
C VAL A 76 5.43 -12.92 -2.11
N TRP A 77 4.17 -13.10 -1.72
CA TRP A 77 3.71 -14.36 -1.13
C TRP A 77 3.81 -15.54 -2.09
N ILE A 78 3.45 -15.34 -3.37
CA ILE A 78 3.57 -16.38 -4.41
C ILE A 78 5.04 -16.75 -4.62
N VAL A 79 5.93 -15.78 -4.81
CA VAL A 79 7.36 -16.04 -5.04
C VAL A 79 7.98 -16.80 -3.87
N LEU A 80 7.72 -16.37 -2.63
CA LEU A 80 8.22 -17.05 -1.44
C LEU A 80 7.66 -18.47 -1.29
N SER A 81 6.40 -18.68 -1.68
CA SER A 81 5.78 -20.02 -1.70
C SER A 81 6.44 -20.93 -2.73
N THR A 82 6.77 -20.42 -3.93
CA THR A 82 7.45 -21.17 -4.99
C THR A 82 8.85 -21.59 -4.56
N LEU A 83 9.53 -20.77 -3.75
CA LEU A 83 10.86 -21.05 -3.21
C LEU A 83 10.84 -21.95 -1.96
N GLY A 84 9.67 -22.32 -1.42
CA GLY A 84 9.54 -23.13 -0.21
C GLY A 84 9.85 -22.39 1.10
N ILE A 85 9.93 -21.05 1.05
CA ILE A 85 10.30 -20.18 2.19
C ILE A 85 9.09 -19.35 2.58
N ARG A 86 7.99 -20.03 2.91
CA ARG A 86 6.75 -19.35 3.27
C ARG A 86 6.88 -18.70 4.65
N PRO A 87 6.78 -17.36 4.78
CA PRO A 87 6.66 -16.73 6.09
C PRO A 87 5.35 -17.22 6.74
N ALA A 88 5.38 -17.54 8.03
CA ALA A 88 4.15 -17.79 8.77
C ALA A 88 3.25 -16.55 8.65
N ALA A 89 1.96 -16.77 8.36
CA ALA A 89 0.96 -15.72 8.27
C ALA A 89 0.81 -15.00 9.61
#